data_AF-A0A496LMF8-F1
#
_entry.id   AF-A0A496LMF8-F1
#
_cell.length_a   1.000
_cell.length_b   1.000
_cell.length_c   1.000
_cell.angle_alpha   90.00
_cell.angle_beta   90.00
_cell.angle_gamma   90.00
#
_symmetry.space_group_name_H-M   'P 1'
#
loop_
_entity.id
_entity.type
_entity.pdbx_description
1 polymer ?
#
loop_
_entity_poly.entity_id
_entity_poly.type
_entity_poly.pdbx_seq_one_letter_code
_entity_poly.pdbx_strand_id
1 'polypeptide(L)'
;MFFLPRGAQAESFITDEEYGAMLYKNPRGIGCDKCHGEKGEGSLIVKYKEFNRTAGAYYERALNAPPINNLSLQELADGISSSRDVMPSYFLTQNEIIIIYKYIKSINQPKKKEKK
;
A
#
# COMPACT_ATOMS: atom_id res chain seq x y z
N MET A 1 32.65 -42.47 17.47
CA MET A 1 31.40 -41.70 17.31
C MET A 1 31.76 -40.27 16.95
N PHE A 2 31.65 -39.90 15.68
CA PHE A 2 31.82 -38.50 15.25
C PHE A 2 30.45 -37.82 15.29
N PHE A 3 30.26 -36.94 16.26
CA PHE A 3 29.09 -36.08 16.34
C PHE A 3 29.35 -34.86 15.45
N LEU A 4 28.85 -34.88 14.20
CA LEU A 4 28.87 -33.70 13.34
C LEU A 4 27.80 -32.71 13.85
N PRO A 5 28.16 -31.47 14.18
CA PRO A 5 27.17 -30.47 14.54
C PRO A 5 26.36 -30.12 13.30
N ARG A 6 25.03 -30.22 13.45
CA ARG A 6 24.03 -29.88 12.45
C ARG A 6 24.15 -28.38 12.18
N GLY A 7 24.56 -28.02 10.96
CA GLY A 7 24.75 -26.64 10.55
C GLY A 7 23.51 -25.78 10.83
N ALA A 8 23.74 -24.61 11.43
CA ALA A 8 22.72 -23.58 11.53
C ALA A 8 22.28 -23.19 10.11
N GLN A 9 20.98 -23.33 9.81
CA GLN A 9 20.43 -22.80 8.57
C GLN A 9 20.40 -21.28 8.68
N ALA A 10 20.98 -20.59 7.69
CA ALA A 10 20.92 -19.14 7.62
C ALA A 10 19.46 -18.69 7.54
N GLU A 11 19.02 -17.80 8.43
CA GLU A 11 17.74 -17.14 8.27
C GLU A 11 17.77 -16.32 6.98
N SER A 12 16.94 -16.69 6.00
CA SER A 12 16.77 -15.90 4.79
C SER A 12 16.05 -14.61 5.16
N PHE A 13 16.78 -13.49 5.17
CA PHE A 13 16.15 -12.18 5.32
C PHE A 13 15.18 -11.93 4.16
N ILE A 14 14.01 -11.36 4.47
CA ILE A 14 13.05 -10.92 3.45
C ILE A 14 13.67 -9.81 2.60
N THR A 15 13.39 -9.83 1.30
CA THR A 15 13.81 -8.79 0.36
C THR A 15 12.98 -7.52 0.50
N ASP A 16 13.49 -6.38 0.04
CA ASP A 16 12.73 -5.12 -0.07
C ASP A 16 11.41 -5.30 -0.84
N GLU A 17 11.41 -6.16 -1.87
CA GLU A 17 10.21 -6.44 -2.67
C GLU A 17 9.16 -7.22 -1.87
N GLU A 18 9.58 -8.27 -1.16
CA GLU A 18 8.69 -9.06 -0.29
C GLU A 18 8.16 -8.23 0.87
N TYR A 19 9.02 -7.42 1.50
CA TYR A 19 8.62 -6.54 2.58
C TYR A 19 7.66 -5.45 2.10
N GLY A 20 7.92 -4.85 0.93
CA GLY A 20 7.03 -3.88 0.32
C GLY A 20 5.68 -4.47 -0.07
N ALA A 21 5.65 -5.70 -0.58
CA ALA A 21 4.40 -6.41 -0.85
C ALA A 21 3.58 -6.64 0.42
N MET A 22 4.25 -7.04 1.51
CA MET A 22 3.62 -7.24 2.80
C MET A 22 3.07 -5.93 3.37
N LEU A 23 3.89 -4.87 3.38
CA LEU A 23 3.48 -3.53 3.83
C LEU A 23 2.35 -2.96 2.99
N TYR A 24 2.31 -3.22 1.69
CA TYR A 24 1.23 -2.73 0.84
C TYR A 24 -0.11 -3.40 1.15
N LYS A 25 -0.09 -4.70 1.46
CA LYS A 25 -1.30 -5.48 1.80
C LYS A 25 -1.74 -5.33 3.24
N ASN A 26 -0.82 -5.03 4.14
CA ASN A 26 -1.10 -4.90 5.56
C ASN A 26 -0.02 -4.02 6.20
N PRO A 27 -0.06 -2.70 5.99
CA PRO A 27 0.81 -1.80 6.72
C PRO A 27 0.48 -1.99 8.21
N ARG A 28 -0.74 -1.68 8.64
CA ARG A 28 -1.20 -1.86 10.03
C ARG A 28 -2.71 -2.06 10.11
N GLY A 29 -3.19 -3.22 9.66
CA GLY A 29 -4.58 -3.65 9.76
C GLY A 29 -5.35 -3.57 8.44
N ILE A 30 -5.37 -2.40 7.78
CA ILE A 30 -5.97 -2.24 6.46
C ILE A 30 -4.91 -2.00 5.38
N GLY A 31 -4.94 -2.83 4.35
CA GLY A 31 -4.04 -2.74 3.20
C GLY A 31 -4.28 -1.51 2.35
N CYS A 32 -3.21 -0.95 1.81
CA CYS A 32 -3.26 0.09 0.79
C CYS A 32 -4.04 -0.39 -0.45
N ASP A 33 -3.92 -1.69 -0.79
CA ASP A 33 -4.63 -2.33 -1.91
C ASP A 33 -6.15 -2.25 -1.78
N LYS A 34 -6.67 -2.27 -0.55
CA LYS A 34 -8.12 -2.24 -0.28
C LYS A 34 -8.77 -0.91 -0.61
N CYS A 35 -8.00 0.17 -0.64
CA CYS A 35 -8.49 1.50 -0.97
C CYS A 35 -7.93 1.99 -2.30
N HIS A 36 -6.64 1.78 -2.57
CA HIS A 36 -5.95 2.33 -3.73
C HIS A 36 -5.83 1.36 -4.90
N GLY A 37 -6.47 0.18 -4.85
CA GLY A 37 -6.42 -0.82 -5.91
C GLY A 37 -5.17 -1.69 -5.87
N GLU A 38 -5.13 -2.76 -6.65
CA GLU A 38 -4.04 -3.75 -6.57
C GLU A 38 -2.68 -3.20 -7.02
N LYS A 39 -2.71 -2.21 -7.91
CA LYS A 39 -1.51 -1.57 -8.47
C LYS A 39 -1.40 -0.11 -8.09
N GLY A 40 -2.22 0.39 -7.17
CA GLY A 40 -2.25 1.79 -6.78
C GLY A 40 -2.96 2.70 -7.78
N GLU A 41 -3.86 2.18 -8.60
CA GLU A 41 -4.64 2.91 -9.61
C GLU A 41 -5.79 3.76 -9.04
N GLY A 42 -6.05 3.66 -7.73
CA GLY A 42 -7.19 4.28 -7.08
C GLY A 42 -8.45 3.44 -7.24
N SER A 43 -9.42 3.63 -6.35
CA SER A 43 -10.68 2.88 -6.44
C SER A 43 -11.85 3.60 -5.78
N LEU A 44 -13.06 3.20 -6.14
CA LEU A 44 -14.26 3.54 -5.40
C LEU A 44 -14.29 2.72 -4.10
N ILE A 45 -14.19 3.39 -2.95
CA ILE A 45 -14.26 2.75 -1.64
C ILE A 45 -15.71 2.39 -1.31
N VAL A 46 -16.62 3.37 -1.41
CA VAL A 46 -18.02 3.18 -1.05
C VAL A 46 -18.92 4.23 -1.72
N LYS A 47 -20.16 3.83 -1.99
CA LYS A 47 -21.27 4.76 -2.28
C LYS A 47 -22.22 4.80 -1.09
N TYR A 48 -22.66 5.99 -0.72
CA TYR A 48 -23.60 6.19 0.39
C TYR A 48 -24.56 7.32 0.07
N LYS A 49 -25.65 7.39 0.83
CA LYS A 49 -26.64 8.48 0.73
C LYS A 49 -26.44 9.44 1.87
N GLU A 50 -26.27 10.72 1.54
CA GLU A 50 -26.13 11.81 2.50
C GLU A 50 -27.39 12.66 2.48
N PHE A 51 -27.97 12.93 3.65
CA PHE A 51 -29.13 13.80 3.76
C PHE A 51 -28.70 15.27 3.72
N ASN A 52 -29.18 16.01 2.72
CA ASN A 52 -28.97 17.44 2.63
C ASN A 52 -30.16 18.17 3.27
N ARG A 53 -29.87 18.85 4.37
CA ARG A 53 -30.87 19.55 5.19
C ARG A 53 -31.48 20.75 4.47
N THR A 54 -30.74 21.42 3.59
CA THR A 54 -31.19 22.59 2.85
C THR A 54 -32.19 22.23 1.75
N ALA A 55 -31.97 21.09 1.08
CA ALA A 55 -32.86 20.62 0.02
C ALA A 55 -33.94 19.64 0.52
N GLY A 56 -33.86 19.17 1.76
CA GLY A 56 -34.80 18.21 2.34
C GLY A 56 -34.76 16.82 1.67
N ALA A 57 -33.64 16.44 1.05
CA ALA A 57 -33.52 15.23 0.25
C ALA A 57 -32.18 14.50 0.48
N TYR A 58 -32.17 13.19 0.21
CA TYR A 58 -30.94 12.39 0.16
C TYR A 58 -30.28 12.50 -1.21
N TYR A 59 -28.96 12.71 -1.22
CA TYR A 59 -28.14 12.67 -2.43
C TYR A 59 -27.15 11.52 -2.35
N GLU A 60 -26.86 10.92 -3.51
CA GLU A 60 -25.79 9.94 -3.60
C GLU A 60 -24.42 10.64 -3.52
N ARG A 61 -23.52 10.00 -2.78
CA ARG A 61 -22.12 10.35 -2.62
C ARG A 61 -21.27 9.14 -2.90
N ALA A 62 -20.06 9.39 -3.37
CA ALA A 62 -19.04 8.38 -3.61
C ALA A 62 -17.74 8.82 -2.94
N LEU A 63 -17.17 7.92 -2.16
CA LEU A 63 -15.85 8.08 -1.57
C LEU A 63 -14.85 7.30 -2.44
N ASN A 64 -13.88 8.00 -3.01
CA ASN A 64 -12.89 7.43 -3.91
C ASN A 64 -11.50 7.66 -3.35
N ALA A 65 -10.65 6.63 -3.39
CA ALA A 65 -9.23 6.80 -3.14
C ALA A 65 -8.52 7.24 -4.44
N PRO A 66 -7.59 8.21 -4.36
CA PRO A 66 -6.85 8.65 -5.55
C PRO A 66 -5.84 7.60 -6.01
N PRO A 67 -5.42 7.63 -7.29
CA PRO A 67 -4.27 6.88 -7.76
C PRO A 67 -2.99 7.32 -7.04
N ILE A 68 -2.16 6.35 -6.67
CA ILE A 68 -0.85 6.54 -6.01
C ILE A 68 0.31 5.98 -6.83
N ASN A 69 0.02 5.23 -7.90
CA ASN A 69 1.03 4.59 -8.75
C ASN A 69 1.90 5.58 -9.54
N ASN A 70 1.40 6.79 -9.80
CA ASN A 70 2.12 7.83 -10.53
C ASN A 70 2.68 8.95 -9.66
N LEU A 71 2.62 8.83 -8.32
CA LEU A 71 3.19 9.83 -7.42
C LEU A 71 4.72 9.74 -7.39
N SER A 72 5.35 10.86 -7.03
CA SER A 72 6.72 10.91 -6.54
C SER A 72 6.80 10.35 -5.11
N LEU A 73 8.02 10.05 -4.65
CA LEU A 73 8.24 9.58 -3.28
C LEU A 73 7.76 10.59 -2.24
N GLN A 74 7.98 11.89 -2.48
CA GLN A 74 7.58 12.94 -1.56
C GLN A 74 6.05 13.06 -1.48
N GLU A 75 5.36 13.07 -2.62
CA GLU A 75 3.89 13.11 -2.64
C GLU A 75 3.27 11.90 -1.93
N LEU A 76 3.85 10.71 -2.11
CA LEU A 76 3.41 9.51 -1.40
C LEU A 76 3.66 9.63 0.10
N ALA A 77 4.83 10.11 0.50
CA ALA A 77 5.20 10.28 1.91
C ALA A 77 4.31 11.32 2.60
N ASP A 78 4.03 12.44 1.94
CA ASP A 78 3.11 13.48 2.42
C ASP A 78 1.68 12.94 2.53
N GLY A 79 1.24 12.11 1.56
CA GLY A 79 -0.05 11.43 1.60
C GLY A 79 -0.19 10.48 2.79
N ILE A 80 0.82 9.66 3.05
CA ILE A 80 0.84 8.71 4.18
C ILE A 80 0.95 9.43 5.53
N SER A 81 1.70 10.53 5.58
CA SER A 81 1.96 11.28 6.83
C SER A 81 0.84 12.26 7.17
N SER A 82 0.03 12.67 6.18
CA SER A 82 -1.14 13.50 6.42
C SER A 82 -2.35 12.64 6.79
N SER A 83 -2.99 12.93 7.93
CA SER A 83 -4.29 12.36 8.25
C SER A 83 -5.34 12.97 7.32
N ARG A 84 -5.65 12.27 6.21
CA ARG A 84 -6.68 12.65 5.24
C ARG A 84 -7.98 11.92 5.56
N ASP A 85 -9.11 12.63 5.51
CA ASP A 85 -10.49 12.14 5.66
C ASP A 85 -10.65 10.77 6.33
N VAL A 86 -10.57 9.70 5.52
CA VAL A 86 -10.81 8.31 5.93
C VAL A 86 -9.57 7.42 5.90
N MET A 87 -8.43 7.93 5.44
CA MET A 87 -7.19 7.17 5.30
C MET A 87 -6.56 6.97 6.69
N PRO A 88 -6.31 5.73 7.13
CA PRO A 88 -5.78 5.49 8.47
C PRO A 88 -4.33 5.95 8.62
N SER A 89 -3.98 6.32 9.85
CA SER A 89 -2.60 6.57 10.23
C SER A 89 -1.87 5.25 10.48
N TYR A 90 -0.79 5.02 9.75
CA TYR A 90 0.00 3.79 9.84
C TYR A 90 1.25 3.94 10.74
N PHE A 91 1.69 5.16 11.07
CA PHE A 91 2.93 5.37 11.85
C PHE A 91 4.13 4.63 11.24
N LEU A 92 4.23 4.66 9.91
CA LEU A 92 5.33 4.05 9.16
C LEU A 92 6.61 4.86 9.34
N THR A 93 7.73 4.16 9.39
CA THR A 93 9.06 4.79 9.31
C THR A 93 9.33 5.28 7.88
N GLN A 94 10.27 6.21 7.72
CA GLN A 94 10.68 6.71 6.41
C GLN A 94 11.15 5.58 5.47
N ASN A 95 11.86 4.59 6.01
CA ASN A 95 12.32 3.44 5.21
C ASN A 95 11.14 2.59 4.72
N GLU A 96 10.13 2.36 5.55
CA GLU A 96 8.94 1.60 5.13
C GLU A 96 8.16 2.33 4.04
N ILE A 97 8.05 3.65 4.13
CA ILE A 97 7.44 4.48 3.07
C ILE A 97 8.21 4.34 1.76
N ILE A 98 9.55 4.40 1.81
CA ILE A 98 10.41 4.18 0.63
C ILE A 98 10.21 2.78 0.05
N ILE A 99 10.09 1.76 0.89
CA ILE A 99 9.90 0.38 0.46
C ILE A 99 8.53 0.19 -0.20
N ILE A 100 7.45 0.77 0.36
CA ILE A 100 6.13 0.79 -0.27
C ILE A 100 6.20 1.49 -1.64
N TYR A 101 6.86 2.66 -1.71
CA TYR A 101 7.05 3.39 -2.97
C TYR A 101 7.75 2.52 -4.03
N LYS A 102 8.88 1.89 -3.67
CA LYS A 102 9.62 1.00 -4.56
C LYS A 102 8.76 -0.16 -5.04
N TYR A 103 8.00 -0.78 -4.15
CA TYR A 103 7.10 -1.88 -4.47
C TYR A 103 6.00 -1.46 -5.46
N ILE A 104 5.33 -0.33 -5.21
CA ILE A 104 4.31 0.19 -6.13
C ILE A 104 4.92 0.46 -7.51
N LYS A 105 6.14 1.00 -7.59
CA LYS A 105 6.82 1.18 -8.89
C LYS A 105 7.20 -0.15 -9.53
N SER A 106 7.68 -1.14 -8.78
CA SER A 106 8.11 -2.44 -9.34
C SER A 106 6.94 -3.22 -9.95
N ILE A 107 5.78 -3.23 -9.30
CA ILE A 107 4.58 -3.94 -9.80
C ILE A 107 3.93 -3.26 -11.02
N ASN A 108 4.25 -1.98 -11.26
CA ASN A 108 3.79 -1.22 -12.43
C ASN A 108 4.82 -1.17 -13.56
N GLN A 109 6.06 -1.63 -13.34
CA GLN A 109 7.06 -1.74 -14.40
C GLN A 109 6.83 -3.00 -15.26
N PRO A 110 7.08 -2.93 -16.57
CA PRO A 110 7.08 -4.12 -17.40
C PRO A 110 8.21 -5.06 -16.94
N LYS A 111 7.87 -6.28 -16.51
CA LYS A 111 8.86 -7.28 -16.14
C LYS A 111 9.79 -7.53 -17.33
N LYS A 112 11.09 -7.23 -17.18
CA LYS A 112 12.09 -7.67 -18.17
C LYS A 112 12.01 -9.19 -18.24
N LYS A 113 11.69 -9.72 -19.43
CA LYS A 113 11.76 -11.18 -19.66
C LYS A 113 13.19 -11.62 -19.34
N GLU A 114 13.35 -12.47 -18.34
CA GLU A 114 14.60 -13.20 -18.13
C GLU A 114 14.91 -13.96 -19.43
N LYS A 115 16.04 -13.64 -20.05
CA LYS A 115 16.57 -14.44 -21.14
C LYS A 115 17.00 -15.76 -20.51
N LYS A 116 16.17 -16.78 -20.69
CA LYS A 116 16.52 -18.18 -20.46
C LYS A 116 17.56 -18.63 -21.49
#